data_AF-A0A9P6N5G1-F1
#
_entry.id   AF-A0A9P6N5G1-F1
#
_cell.length_a   1.000
_cell.length_b   1.000
_cell.length_c   1.000
_cell.angle_alpha   90.00
_cell.angle_beta   90.00
_cell.angle_gamma   90.00
#
_symmetry.space_group_name_H-M   'P 1'
#
loop_
_entity.id
_entity.type
_entity.pdbx_description
1 polymer ?
#
loop_
_entity_poly.entity_id
_entity_poly.type
_entity_poly.pdbx_seq_one_letter_code
_entity_poly.pdbx_strand_id
1 'polypeptide(L)'
;MSVNPSYIKDLSLLQSAYNHYVHYYMAQIYSKERKNEGKHAQDEERKVIQRARQRLRDHRYKFAVAHDLPKRYQDILDPINAHSDDEYFPKKDVYIVKKLPFRSKAATTFIRRLDEEIKKFNNSQKKRHQQRHRIRVKNSPLSIFPRAPDGLPLDFYDPDWFNSMLPARKQSLIGDQQTLAFLPNPLLSLTSASAPDEKLSDKKFTEKFWNQGTQKYDLRYQIVEEEDDDSSDHLNSYTGDSIDLNDTSGGDSKEEEIRGFDDDDMDKGSMNRNMHEVSYIDRPQSALQQDDIMDDGELEEFYSKSAFAGGLTSDEWNDLQ
;
A
#
# COMPACT_ATOMS: atom_id res chain seq x y z
N MET A 1 13.66 -6.94 -22.14
CA MET A 1 15.03 -7.10 -21.64
C MET A 1 15.97 -6.25 -22.48
N SER A 2 16.78 -5.41 -21.87
CA SER A 2 17.84 -4.67 -22.56
C SER A 2 19.13 -5.48 -22.46
N VAL A 3 19.56 -6.10 -23.56
CA VAL A 3 20.81 -6.87 -23.60
C VAL A 3 21.96 -5.90 -23.83
N ASN A 4 22.95 -5.88 -22.93
CA ASN A 4 24.16 -5.08 -23.13
C ASN A 4 25.06 -5.78 -24.17
N PRO A 5 25.30 -5.17 -25.35
CA PRO A 5 26.00 -5.83 -26.45
C PRO A 5 27.46 -6.16 -26.15
N SER A 6 28.04 -5.50 -25.13
CA SER A 6 29.44 -5.67 -24.73
C SER A 6 29.76 -7.11 -24.27
N TYR A 7 28.75 -7.83 -23.76
CA TYR A 7 28.91 -9.16 -23.18
C TYR A 7 28.47 -10.31 -24.11
N ILE A 8 28.08 -10.02 -25.35
CA ILE A 8 27.59 -11.05 -26.29
C ILE A 8 28.63 -12.13 -26.56
N LYS A 9 29.92 -11.78 -26.50
CA LYS A 9 31.04 -12.70 -26.76
C LYS A 9 31.43 -13.53 -25.54
N ASP A 10 30.94 -13.19 -24.36
CA ASP A 10 31.19 -13.96 -23.14
C ASP A 10 30.19 -15.13 -23.07
N LEU A 11 30.60 -16.26 -23.65
CA LEU A 11 29.81 -17.48 -23.68
C LEU A 11 29.52 -18.02 -22.27
N SER A 12 30.42 -17.81 -21.32
CA SER A 12 30.26 -18.30 -19.95
C SER A 12 29.14 -17.55 -19.23
N LEU A 13 29.11 -16.23 -19.38
CA LEU A 13 28.03 -15.40 -18.86
C LEU A 13 26.71 -15.68 -19.57
N LEU A 14 26.72 -15.89 -20.89
CA LEU A 14 25.53 -16.22 -21.65
C LEU A 14 24.93 -17.58 -21.22
N GLN A 15 25.78 -18.58 -21.00
CA GLN A 15 25.35 -19.89 -20.50
C GLN A 15 24.77 -19.78 -19.08
N SER A 16 25.42 -19.03 -18.19
CA SER A 16 24.92 -18.76 -16.84
C SER A 16 23.56 -18.05 -16.86
N ALA A 17 23.44 -17.00 -17.67
CA ALA A 17 22.19 -16.25 -17.84
C ALA A 17 21.07 -17.11 -18.42
N TYR A 18 21.37 -17.96 -19.40
CA TYR A 18 20.41 -18.92 -19.95
C TYR A 18 19.96 -19.92 -18.88
N ASN A 19 20.91 -20.52 -18.16
CA ASN A 19 20.60 -21.50 -17.11
C ASN A 19 19.70 -20.88 -16.04
N HIS A 20 20.01 -19.67 -15.58
CA HIS A 20 19.17 -18.96 -14.63
C HIS A 20 17.79 -18.63 -15.21
N TYR A 21 17.72 -18.10 -16.43
CA TYR A 21 16.44 -17.73 -17.04
C TYR A 21 15.53 -18.95 -17.24
N VAL A 22 16.04 -20.05 -17.77
CA VAL A 22 15.22 -21.23 -18.10
C VAL A 22 14.97 -22.10 -16.86
N HIS A 23 16.03 -22.52 -16.16
CA HIS A 23 15.92 -23.52 -15.11
C HIS A 23 15.50 -22.94 -13.76
N TYR A 24 15.66 -21.63 -13.55
CA TYR A 24 15.18 -20.96 -12.34
C TYR A 24 13.93 -20.12 -12.64
N TYR A 25 14.02 -19.06 -13.43
CA TYR A 25 12.91 -18.11 -13.62
C TYR A 25 11.70 -18.73 -14.33
N MET A 26 11.90 -19.34 -15.51
CA MET A 26 10.80 -19.97 -16.26
C MET A 26 10.25 -21.20 -15.55
N ALA A 27 11.10 -21.99 -14.89
CA ALA A 27 10.66 -23.12 -14.08
C ALA A 27 9.77 -22.70 -12.89
N GLN A 28 10.07 -21.57 -12.24
CA GLN A 28 9.21 -20.98 -11.21
C GLN A 28 7.86 -20.53 -11.77
N ILE A 29 7.85 -19.84 -12.91
CA ILE A 29 6.60 -19.44 -13.59
C ILE A 29 5.78 -20.67 -13.93
N TYR A 30 6.37 -21.65 -14.61
CA TYR A 30 5.70 -22.90 -14.98
C TYR A 30 5.13 -23.63 -13.76
N SER A 31 5.90 -23.71 -12.67
CA SER A 31 5.44 -24.35 -11.43
C SER A 31 4.25 -23.63 -10.79
N LYS A 32 4.20 -22.29 -10.88
CA LYS A 32 3.05 -21.50 -10.41
C LYS A 32 1.82 -21.70 -11.30
N GLU A 33 2.01 -21.57 -12.61
CA GLU A 33 0.95 -21.72 -13.62
C GLU A 33 0.35 -23.14 -13.62
N ARG A 34 1.17 -24.16 -13.41
CA ARG A 34 0.71 -25.56 -13.28
C ARG A 34 -0.21 -25.77 -12.08
N LYS A 35 -0.03 -25.01 -11.00
CA LYS A 35 -0.89 -25.09 -9.81
C LYS A 35 -2.17 -24.30 -10.03
N ASN A 36 -2.02 -23.03 -10.43
CA ASN A 36 -3.12 -22.09 -10.62
C ASN A 36 -2.87 -21.31 -11.92
N GLU A 37 -3.71 -21.53 -12.91
CA GLU A 37 -3.63 -20.81 -14.19
C GLU A 37 -3.81 -19.30 -13.99
N GLY A 38 -2.96 -18.50 -14.64
CA GLY A 38 -2.96 -17.04 -14.60
C GLY A 38 -2.37 -16.44 -13.32
N LYS A 39 -1.89 -17.24 -12.36
CA LYS A 39 -1.34 -16.75 -11.09
C LYS A 39 -0.14 -15.83 -11.29
N HIS A 40 0.76 -16.15 -12.21
CA HIS A 40 1.95 -15.32 -12.42
C HIS A 40 1.57 -13.92 -12.89
N ALA A 41 0.64 -13.82 -13.84
CA ALA A 41 0.15 -12.54 -14.34
C ALA A 41 -0.52 -11.73 -13.22
N GLN A 42 -1.38 -12.36 -12.41
CA GLN A 42 -2.03 -11.71 -11.26
C GLN A 42 -1.01 -11.20 -10.22
N ASP A 43 0.02 -12.00 -9.91
CA ASP A 43 1.09 -11.62 -8.99
C ASP A 43 1.89 -10.41 -9.53
N GLU A 44 2.20 -10.38 -10.82
CA GLU A 44 2.90 -9.26 -11.46
C GLU A 44 2.06 -7.98 -11.45
N GLU A 45 0.76 -8.06 -11.78
CA GLU A 45 -0.17 -6.93 -11.67
C GLU A 45 -0.24 -6.40 -10.23
N ARG A 46 -0.33 -7.31 -9.26
CA ARG A 46 -0.35 -6.97 -7.83
C ARG A 46 0.94 -6.29 -7.39
N LYS A 47 2.11 -6.74 -7.86
CA LYS A 47 3.41 -6.09 -7.59
C LYS A 47 3.48 -4.67 -8.14
N VAL A 48 2.95 -4.43 -9.34
CA VAL A 48 2.91 -3.08 -9.94
C VAL A 48 2.11 -2.13 -9.06
N ILE A 49 0.93 -2.57 -8.59
CA ILE A 49 0.09 -1.77 -7.69
C ILE A 49 0.79 -1.56 -6.33
N GLN A 50 1.41 -2.59 -5.77
CA GLN A 50 2.15 -2.48 -4.51
C GLN A 50 3.30 -1.46 -4.60
N ARG A 51 4.07 -1.46 -5.69
CA ARG A 51 5.12 -0.47 -5.94
C ARG A 51 4.55 0.95 -6.05
N ALA A 52 3.38 1.13 -6.66
CA ALA A 52 2.73 2.43 -6.72
C ALA A 52 2.33 2.91 -5.31
N ARG A 53 1.68 2.05 -4.51
CA ARG A 53 1.34 2.32 -3.11
C ARG A 53 2.58 2.69 -2.27
N GLN A 54 3.70 1.99 -2.47
CA GLN A 54 4.96 2.29 -1.79
C GLN A 54 5.48 3.69 -2.13
N ARG A 55 5.48 4.09 -3.41
CA ARG A 55 5.89 5.45 -3.80
C ARG A 55 5.01 6.53 -3.18
N LEU A 56 3.70 6.29 -3.12
CA LEU A 56 2.75 7.20 -2.50
C LEU A 56 2.98 7.31 -0.98
N ARG A 57 3.18 6.16 -0.31
CA ARG A 57 3.58 6.08 1.10
C ARG A 57 4.83 6.92 1.34
N ASP A 58 5.90 6.63 0.60
CA ASP A 58 7.19 7.31 0.74
C ASP A 58 7.06 8.83 0.53
N HIS A 59 6.23 9.25 -0.43
CA HIS A 59 5.98 10.67 -0.68
C HIS A 59 5.27 11.36 0.49
N ARG A 60 4.20 10.75 1.02
CA ARG A 60 3.45 11.28 2.16
C ARG A 60 4.30 11.29 3.43
N TYR A 61 5.03 10.22 3.70
CA TYR A 61 5.89 10.12 4.86
C TYR A 61 7.03 11.15 4.81
N LYS A 62 7.70 11.30 3.65
CA LYS A 62 8.72 12.35 3.47
C LYS A 62 8.18 13.75 3.69
N PHE A 63 6.96 14.03 3.22
CA PHE A 63 6.30 15.30 3.49
C PHE A 63 6.04 15.48 5.00
N ALA A 64 5.51 14.46 5.67
CA ALA A 64 5.22 14.51 7.09
C ALA A 64 6.47 14.79 7.94
N VAL A 65 7.59 14.12 7.63
CA VAL A 65 8.88 14.34 8.30
C VAL A 65 9.43 15.73 8.00
N ALA A 66 9.40 16.18 6.74
CA ALA A 66 9.93 17.50 6.36
C ALA A 66 9.15 18.68 6.96
N HIS A 67 7.90 18.45 7.37
CA HIS A 67 7.02 19.45 7.96
C HIS A 67 6.78 19.24 9.46
N ASP A 68 7.60 18.40 10.12
CA ASP A 68 7.53 18.13 11.56
C ASP A 68 6.13 17.77 12.07
N LEU A 69 5.37 17.00 11.29
CA LEU A 69 4.04 16.56 11.71
C LEU A 69 4.13 15.68 12.97
N PRO A 70 3.11 15.67 13.85
CA PRO A 70 3.09 14.82 15.04
C PRO A 70 3.46 13.35 14.76
N LYS A 71 4.20 12.71 15.66
CA LYS A 71 4.68 11.32 15.49
C LYS A 71 3.54 10.35 15.21
N ARG A 72 2.42 10.46 15.93
CA ARG A 72 1.19 9.70 15.67
C ARG A 72 0.71 9.73 14.20
N TYR A 73 0.93 10.82 13.47
CA TYR A 73 0.63 10.88 12.02
C TYR A 73 1.71 10.23 11.17
N GLN A 74 2.98 10.38 11.54
CA GLN A 74 4.08 9.70 10.85
C GLN A 74 3.93 8.18 10.94
N ASP A 75 3.55 7.65 12.11
CA ASP A 75 3.35 6.23 12.36
C ASP A 75 2.22 5.66 11.48
N ILE A 76 1.13 6.41 11.29
CA ILE A 76 0.04 6.03 10.37
C ILE A 76 0.49 6.01 8.90
N LEU A 77 1.44 6.88 8.54
CA LEU A 77 1.92 7.04 7.17
C LEU A 77 3.10 6.14 6.82
N ASP A 78 3.67 5.42 7.77
CA ASP A 78 4.79 4.51 7.52
C ASP A 78 4.37 3.17 6.86
N PRO A 79 3.33 2.45 7.30
CA PRO A 79 3.01 1.17 6.72
C PRO A 79 2.34 1.30 5.34
N ILE A 80 2.90 0.60 4.34
CA ILE A 80 2.35 0.58 2.96
C ILE A 80 0.87 0.18 2.94
N ASN A 81 0.46 -0.71 3.86
CA ASN A 81 -0.90 -1.21 3.94
C ASN A 81 -1.94 -0.13 4.31
N ALA A 82 -1.54 1.01 4.87
CA ALA A 82 -2.44 2.11 5.20
C ALA A 82 -2.89 2.96 3.99
N HIS A 83 -2.24 2.79 2.82
CA HIS A 83 -2.45 3.61 1.62
C HIS A 83 -3.20 2.82 0.55
N SER A 84 -4.27 3.30 -0.09
CA SER A 84 -5.04 2.51 -1.08
C SER A 84 -5.24 3.19 -2.43
N ASP A 85 -4.47 4.23 -2.69
CA ASP A 85 -4.97 5.31 -3.54
C ASP A 85 -4.40 5.28 -4.97
N ASP A 86 -3.81 4.16 -5.43
CA ASP A 86 -3.08 4.07 -6.70
C ASP A 86 -3.50 2.87 -7.57
N GLU A 87 -4.80 2.57 -7.62
CA GLU A 87 -5.31 1.47 -8.44
C GLU A 87 -5.91 1.97 -9.76
N TYR A 88 -5.43 1.43 -10.87
CA TYR A 88 -5.87 1.80 -12.22
C TYR A 88 -7.25 1.21 -12.52
N PHE A 89 -8.12 2.01 -13.16
CA PHE A 89 -9.45 1.60 -13.58
C PHE A 89 -9.54 1.60 -15.13
N PRO A 90 -9.40 0.43 -15.77
CA PRO A 90 -9.27 0.34 -17.22
C PRO A 90 -10.45 0.92 -18.01
N LYS A 91 -11.69 0.78 -17.51
CA LYS A 91 -12.91 1.18 -18.25
C LYS A 91 -13.00 2.68 -18.54
N LYS A 92 -12.33 3.52 -17.73
CA LYS A 92 -12.36 4.98 -17.88
C LYS A 92 -10.96 5.58 -18.06
N ASP A 93 -9.92 4.75 -18.16
CA ASP A 93 -8.52 5.18 -18.27
C ASP A 93 -8.11 6.19 -17.18
N VAL A 94 -8.50 5.92 -15.93
CA VAL A 94 -8.23 6.78 -14.77
C VAL A 94 -7.73 5.99 -13.58
N TYR A 95 -6.96 6.64 -12.71
CA TYR A 95 -6.60 6.09 -11.41
C TYR A 95 -7.67 6.47 -10.38
N ILE A 96 -8.17 5.49 -9.65
CA ILE A 96 -9.20 5.68 -8.63
C ILE A 96 -8.64 5.41 -7.24
N VAL A 97 -9.11 6.20 -6.28
CA VAL A 97 -8.82 5.97 -4.87
C VAL A 97 -9.75 4.89 -4.34
N LYS A 98 -9.25 3.65 -4.20
CA LYS A 98 -10.05 2.53 -3.67
C LYS A 98 -10.23 2.61 -2.16
N LYS A 99 -11.31 2.00 -1.67
CA LYS A 99 -11.63 1.97 -0.24
C LYS A 99 -10.87 0.83 0.45
N LEU A 100 -10.26 1.12 1.59
CA LEU A 100 -9.81 0.08 2.53
C LEU A 100 -10.97 -0.30 3.44
N PRO A 101 -11.32 -1.59 3.57
CA PRO A 101 -12.48 -2.01 4.35
C PRO A 101 -12.30 -1.70 5.85
N PHE A 102 -11.05 -1.71 6.32
CA PHE A 102 -10.70 -1.52 7.73
C PHE A 102 -10.46 -0.07 8.13
N ARG A 103 -10.38 0.88 7.19
CA ARG A 103 -9.96 2.26 7.49
C ARG A 103 -11.16 3.11 7.89
N SER A 104 -11.06 3.80 9.01
CA SER A 104 -12.10 4.68 9.54
C SER A 104 -12.38 5.88 8.62
N LYS A 105 -13.55 6.51 8.82
CA LYS A 105 -13.90 7.78 8.15
C LYS A 105 -12.95 8.91 8.54
N ALA A 106 -12.47 8.92 9.78
CA ALA A 106 -11.51 9.91 10.27
C ALA A 106 -10.16 9.78 9.55
N ALA A 107 -9.62 8.55 9.48
CA ALA A 107 -8.39 8.26 8.75
C ALA A 107 -8.50 8.61 7.26
N THR A 108 -9.61 8.25 6.62
CA THR A 108 -9.85 8.60 5.20
C THR A 108 -9.89 10.11 4.99
N THR A 109 -10.51 10.84 5.92
CA THR A 109 -10.58 12.31 5.86
C THR A 109 -9.22 12.96 6.06
N PHE A 110 -8.43 12.45 7.02
CA PHE A 110 -7.06 12.91 7.26
C PHE A 110 -6.16 12.69 6.04
N ILE A 111 -6.14 11.49 5.46
CA ILE A 111 -5.33 11.19 4.27
C ILE A 111 -5.71 12.11 3.10
N ARG A 112 -7.01 12.38 2.93
CA ARG A 112 -7.47 13.35 1.93
C ARG A 112 -6.91 14.75 2.19
N ARG A 113 -6.98 15.23 3.43
CA ARG A 113 -6.44 16.54 3.81
C ARG A 113 -4.93 16.63 3.61
N LEU A 114 -4.19 15.57 3.96
CA LEU A 114 -2.76 15.50 3.72
C LEU A 114 -2.43 15.64 2.22
N ASP A 115 -3.15 14.93 1.35
CA ASP A 115 -2.96 15.06 -0.11
C ASP A 115 -3.27 16.48 -0.61
N GLU A 116 -4.33 17.11 -0.09
CA GLU A 116 -4.69 18.50 -0.43
C GLU A 116 -3.59 19.48 0.01
N GLU A 117 -3.01 19.28 1.20
CA GLU A 117 -1.95 20.13 1.73
C GLU A 117 -0.64 19.95 0.94
N ILE A 118 -0.29 18.71 0.60
CA ILE A 118 0.82 18.42 -0.31
C ILE A 118 0.61 19.10 -1.66
N LYS A 119 -0.61 19.06 -2.21
CA LYS A 119 -0.94 19.72 -3.48
C LYS A 119 -0.78 21.23 -3.38
N LYS A 120 -1.29 21.86 -2.32
CA LYS A 120 -1.13 23.31 -2.07
C LYS A 120 0.34 23.70 -1.93
N PHE A 121 1.12 22.92 -1.18
CA PHE A 121 2.55 23.15 -1.01
C PHE A 121 3.33 23.06 -2.34
N ASN A 122 3.06 22.03 -3.14
CA ASN A 122 3.71 21.90 -4.45
C ASN A 122 3.35 23.05 -5.40
N ASN A 123 2.09 23.50 -5.38
CA ASN A 123 1.64 24.65 -6.15
C ASN A 123 2.34 25.95 -5.70
N SER A 124 2.49 26.19 -4.40
CA SER A 124 3.17 27.38 -3.88
C SER A 124 4.66 27.40 -4.24
N GLN A 125 5.30 26.24 -4.29
CA GLN A 125 6.68 26.07 -4.71
C GLN A 125 6.88 26.12 -6.24
N LYS A 126 5.81 26.33 -7.03
CA LYS A 126 5.81 26.25 -8.51
C LYS A 126 6.46 24.96 -9.04
N LYS A 127 6.47 23.89 -8.25
CA LYS A 127 7.02 22.60 -8.66
C LYS A 127 6.00 21.93 -9.57
N ARG A 128 6.47 21.39 -10.69
CA ARG A 128 5.63 20.53 -11.54
C ARG A 128 5.15 19.34 -10.74
N HIS A 129 3.84 19.14 -10.73
CA HIS A 129 3.22 18.01 -10.05
C HIS A 129 3.52 16.72 -10.82
N GLN A 130 4.40 15.88 -10.27
CA GLN A 130 4.74 14.57 -10.86
C GLN A 130 3.86 13.43 -10.35
N GLN A 131 2.97 13.67 -9.38
CA GLN A 131 2.08 12.59 -8.95
C GLN A 131 1.01 12.34 -10.02
N ARG A 132 0.58 11.09 -10.11
CA ARG A 132 -0.55 10.71 -10.96
C ARG A 132 -1.81 11.42 -10.47
N HIS A 133 -2.61 11.89 -11.42
CA HIS A 133 -3.94 12.39 -11.12
C HIS A 133 -4.82 11.21 -10.69
N ARG A 134 -5.53 11.38 -9.57
CA ARG A 134 -6.33 10.33 -8.93
C ARG A 134 -7.72 10.87 -8.64
N ILE A 135 -8.74 10.11 -9.00
CA ILE A 135 -10.14 10.49 -8.81
C ILE A 135 -10.69 9.76 -7.58
N ARG A 136 -11.36 10.51 -6.71
CA ARG A 136 -12.14 9.95 -5.61
C ARG A 136 -13.57 9.77 -6.09
N VAL A 137 -14.12 8.58 -5.90
CA VAL A 137 -15.49 8.24 -6.30
C VAL A 137 -16.28 7.76 -5.09
N LYS A 138 -17.57 8.12 -5.03
CA LYS A 138 -18.43 7.94 -3.85
C LYS A 138 -18.54 6.48 -3.40
N ASN A 139 -18.79 5.55 -4.34
CA ASN A 139 -18.83 4.12 -4.06
C ASN A 139 -17.62 3.40 -4.63
N SER A 140 -16.43 3.87 -4.26
CA SER A 140 -15.19 3.28 -4.75
C SER A 140 -15.09 1.79 -4.40
N PRO A 141 -14.66 0.93 -5.34
CA PRO A 141 -14.44 -0.48 -5.07
C PRO A 141 -13.42 -0.68 -3.96
N LEU A 142 -13.50 -1.84 -3.31
CA LEU A 142 -12.52 -2.25 -2.31
C LEU A 142 -11.15 -2.46 -2.95
N SER A 143 -10.10 -2.11 -2.22
CA SER A 143 -8.73 -2.43 -2.61
C SER A 143 -8.52 -3.94 -2.68
N ILE A 144 -7.68 -4.39 -3.61
CA ILE A 144 -7.25 -5.81 -3.69
C ILE A 144 -6.36 -6.23 -2.52
N PHE A 145 -5.99 -5.30 -1.64
CA PHE A 145 -5.16 -5.54 -0.45
C PHE A 145 -6.03 -5.49 0.81
N PRO A 146 -6.54 -6.64 1.30
CA PRO A 146 -7.46 -6.68 2.43
C PRO A 146 -6.77 -6.57 3.79
N ARG A 147 -5.45 -6.78 3.85
CA ARG A 147 -4.69 -6.83 5.11
C ARG A 147 -4.55 -5.44 5.72
N ALA A 148 -5.07 -5.28 6.93
CA ALA A 148 -4.84 -4.10 7.75
C ALA A 148 -3.40 -4.07 8.27
N PRO A 149 -2.77 -2.90 8.38
CA PRO A 149 -1.52 -2.73 9.12
C PRO A 149 -1.74 -3.09 10.60
N ASP A 150 -0.66 -3.48 11.28
CA ASP A 150 -0.65 -3.80 12.70
C ASP A 150 0.03 -2.64 13.46
N GLY A 151 -0.29 -2.44 14.74
CA GLY A 151 0.30 -1.41 15.59
C GLY A 151 -0.09 0.04 15.27
N LEU A 152 -1.25 0.28 14.64
CA LEU A 152 -1.75 1.64 14.39
C LEU A 152 -2.70 2.11 15.50
N PRO A 153 -2.86 3.44 15.67
CA PRO A 153 -3.81 4.04 16.61
C PRO A 153 -5.24 3.53 16.42
N LEU A 154 -5.99 3.40 17.51
CA LEU A 154 -7.31 2.77 17.52
C LEU A 154 -8.28 3.43 16.53
N ASP A 155 -8.26 4.76 16.46
CA ASP A 155 -9.12 5.57 15.59
C ASP A 155 -8.76 5.54 14.10
N PHE A 156 -7.68 4.83 13.73
CA PHE A 156 -7.40 4.46 12.36
C PHE A 156 -8.40 3.43 11.82
N TYR A 157 -8.83 2.50 12.67
CA TYR A 157 -9.68 1.40 12.24
C TYR A 157 -11.15 1.80 12.24
N ASP A 158 -11.93 1.26 11.29
CA ASP A 158 -13.38 1.43 11.31
C ASP A 158 -13.97 0.67 12.51
N PRO A 159 -14.82 1.30 13.35
CA PRO A 159 -15.34 0.65 14.56
C PRO A 159 -16.11 -0.64 14.29
N ASP A 160 -16.95 -0.67 13.25
CA ASP A 160 -17.77 -1.85 12.95
C ASP A 160 -16.88 -3.00 12.47
N TRP A 161 -15.93 -2.68 11.58
CA TRP A 161 -14.92 -3.64 11.12
C TRP A 161 -14.06 -4.15 12.28
N PHE A 162 -13.56 -3.26 13.14
CA PHE A 162 -12.72 -3.62 14.27
C PHE A 162 -13.46 -4.50 15.26
N ASN A 163 -14.70 -4.15 15.61
CA ASN A 163 -15.51 -4.88 16.59
C ASN A 163 -15.85 -6.30 16.10
N SER A 164 -15.99 -6.50 14.79
CA SER A 164 -16.23 -7.82 14.19
C SER A 164 -15.03 -8.78 14.27
N MET A 165 -13.84 -8.29 14.61
CA MET A 165 -12.62 -9.11 14.68
C MET A 165 -12.52 -9.94 15.96
N LEU A 166 -11.78 -11.04 15.86
CA LEU A 166 -11.42 -11.87 17.02
C LEU A 166 -10.57 -11.08 18.02
N PRO A 167 -10.72 -11.32 19.35
CA PRO A 167 -9.91 -10.71 20.41
C PRO A 167 -8.40 -10.69 20.15
N ALA A 168 -7.81 -11.83 19.81
CA ALA A 168 -6.37 -11.93 19.53
C ALA A 168 -5.94 -11.04 18.34
N ARG A 169 -6.79 -10.92 17.31
CA ARG A 169 -6.52 -10.04 16.17
C ARG A 169 -6.60 -8.58 16.58
N LYS A 170 -7.60 -8.20 17.38
CA LYS A 170 -7.76 -6.84 17.92
C LYS A 170 -6.52 -6.39 18.70
N GLN A 171 -5.95 -7.26 19.53
CA GLN A 171 -4.70 -7.02 20.25
C GLN A 171 -3.52 -6.78 19.30
N SER A 172 -3.34 -7.62 18.26
CA SER A 172 -2.26 -7.41 17.28
C SER A 172 -2.40 -6.10 16.49
N LEU A 173 -3.63 -5.63 16.24
CA LEU A 173 -3.91 -4.42 15.45
C LEU A 173 -3.57 -3.14 16.19
N ILE A 174 -3.87 -3.08 17.49
CA ILE A 174 -3.54 -1.93 18.35
C ILE A 174 -2.07 -2.02 18.81
N GLY A 175 -1.54 -3.25 18.91
CA GLY A 175 -0.27 -3.50 19.57
C GLY A 175 -0.31 -3.12 21.04
N ASP A 176 0.86 -2.83 21.61
CA ASP A 176 1.00 -2.48 23.04
C ASP A 176 0.54 -1.06 23.37
N GLN A 177 0.26 -0.24 22.34
CA GLN A 177 0.02 1.19 22.50
C GLN A 177 -1.44 1.56 22.26
N GLN A 178 -2.18 1.73 23.35
CA GLN A 178 -3.53 2.30 23.36
C GLN A 178 -3.48 3.81 23.04
N THR A 179 -3.38 4.15 21.76
CA THR A 179 -3.20 5.54 21.29
C THR A 179 -4.33 5.98 20.36
N LEU A 180 -4.55 7.28 20.30
CA LEU A 180 -5.43 7.96 19.35
C LEU A 180 -4.64 8.98 18.54
N ALA A 181 -4.99 9.13 17.26
CA ALA A 181 -4.28 10.01 16.35
C ALA A 181 -5.07 11.26 15.93
N PHE A 182 -6.35 11.10 15.64
CA PHE A 182 -7.16 12.09 14.94
C PHE A 182 -7.95 12.96 15.90
N LEU A 183 -8.14 14.21 15.49
CA LEU A 183 -9.04 15.11 16.16
C LEU A 183 -10.49 14.59 16.01
N PRO A 184 -11.38 14.85 16.99
CA PRO A 184 -12.79 14.49 16.89
C PRO A 184 -13.46 14.98 15.60
N ASN A 185 -13.02 16.16 15.12
CA ASN A 185 -13.31 16.62 13.78
C ASN A 185 -12.04 16.54 12.90
N PRO A 186 -11.90 15.52 12.05
CA PRO A 186 -10.71 15.34 11.21
C PRO A 186 -10.56 16.45 10.14
N LEU A 187 -11.60 17.25 9.87
CA LEU A 187 -11.54 18.40 8.95
C LEU A 187 -10.73 19.57 9.52
N LEU A 188 -10.38 19.55 10.81
CA LEU A 188 -9.54 20.58 11.40
C LEU A 188 -8.05 20.24 11.32
N SER A 189 -7.70 18.98 11.03
CA SER A 189 -6.32 18.52 10.92
C SER A 189 -5.58 19.25 9.81
N LEU A 190 -4.29 19.53 10.04
CA LEU A 190 -3.38 20.16 9.08
C LEU A 190 -3.85 21.52 8.54
N THR A 191 -4.70 22.25 9.28
CA THR A 191 -5.12 23.60 8.90
C THR A 191 -4.14 24.65 9.46
N SER A 192 -4.06 25.81 8.81
CA SER A 192 -3.21 26.93 9.26
C SER A 192 -3.61 27.45 10.66
N ALA A 193 -4.89 27.33 11.01
CA ALA A 193 -5.41 27.46 12.36
C ALA A 193 -5.29 26.12 13.10
N SER A 194 -4.08 25.53 13.12
CA SER A 194 -3.82 24.26 13.77
C SER A 194 -4.41 24.28 15.16
N ALA A 195 -5.34 23.37 15.41
CA ALA A 195 -6.03 23.30 16.69
C ALA A 195 -4.96 23.15 17.77
N PRO A 196 -5.03 23.89 18.90
CA PRO A 196 -4.04 23.80 19.96
C PRO A 196 -3.82 22.35 20.42
N ASP A 197 -4.85 21.53 20.28
CA ASP A 197 -4.87 20.10 20.58
C ASP A 197 -3.98 19.26 19.66
N GLU A 198 -3.80 19.65 18.39
CA GLU A 198 -2.92 18.93 17.46
C GLU A 198 -1.43 19.07 17.85
N LYS A 199 -1.08 20.14 18.57
CA LYS A 199 0.28 20.37 19.07
C LYS A 199 0.57 19.67 20.40
N LEU A 200 -0.42 19.00 20.98
CA LEU A 200 -0.21 18.21 22.19
C LEU A 200 0.69 17.01 21.89
N SER A 201 1.49 16.64 22.88
CA SER A 201 2.20 15.36 22.89
C SER A 201 1.20 14.21 22.81
N ASP A 202 1.56 13.12 22.14
CA ASP A 202 0.68 11.98 21.87
C ASP A 202 0.02 11.38 23.13
N LYS A 203 0.75 11.35 24.27
CA LYS A 203 0.20 10.93 25.57
C LYS A 203 -0.95 11.83 26.03
N LYS A 204 -0.69 13.14 26.13
CA LYS A 204 -1.71 14.14 26.51
C LYS A 204 -2.89 14.19 25.54
N PHE A 205 -2.61 14.01 24.25
CA PHE A 205 -3.65 13.94 23.22
C PHE A 205 -4.58 12.75 23.47
N THR A 206 -3.98 11.57 23.64
CA THR A 206 -4.71 10.33 23.91
C THR A 206 -5.52 10.46 25.19
N GLU A 207 -4.93 10.90 26.30
CA GLU A 207 -5.63 11.11 27.58
C GLU A 207 -6.84 12.05 27.44
N LYS A 208 -6.72 13.13 26.66
CA LYS A 208 -7.79 14.11 26.47
C LYS A 208 -8.98 13.53 25.69
N PHE A 209 -8.70 12.74 24.64
CA PHE A 209 -9.72 12.26 23.71
C PHE A 209 -10.11 10.80 23.91
N TRP A 210 -9.49 10.09 24.86
CA TRP A 210 -9.66 8.64 25.06
C TRP A 210 -11.13 8.24 25.17
N ASN A 211 -11.85 8.84 26.11
CA ASN A 211 -13.25 8.51 26.40
C ASN A 211 -14.16 8.73 25.19
N GLN A 212 -13.89 9.78 24.39
CA GLN A 212 -14.67 10.08 23.20
C GLN A 212 -14.30 9.17 22.03
N GLY A 213 -13.01 8.90 21.83
CA GLY A 213 -12.49 8.09 20.74
C GLY A 213 -12.83 6.60 20.89
N THR A 214 -12.88 6.09 22.12
CA THR A 214 -13.11 4.67 22.41
C THR A 214 -14.58 4.28 22.49
N GLN A 215 -15.52 5.24 22.57
CA GLN A 215 -16.95 4.99 22.83
C GLN A 215 -17.59 3.97 21.85
N LYS A 216 -17.09 3.88 20.62
CA LYS A 216 -17.62 3.01 19.57
C LYS A 216 -16.91 1.66 19.46
N TYR A 217 -15.83 1.45 20.22
CA TYR A 217 -15.02 0.25 20.16
C TYR A 217 -15.35 -0.68 21.32
N ASP A 218 -15.50 -1.96 21.03
CA ASP A 218 -15.65 -3.00 22.03
C ASP A 218 -14.26 -3.43 22.53
N LEU A 219 -13.83 -2.83 23.64
CA LEU A 219 -12.52 -3.06 24.27
C LEU A 219 -12.54 -4.12 25.39
N ARG A 220 -13.63 -4.88 25.54
CA ARG A 220 -13.80 -5.86 26.64
C ARG A 220 -12.73 -6.96 26.66
N TYR A 221 -12.15 -7.26 25.50
CA TYR A 221 -11.09 -8.25 25.33
C TYR A 221 -9.75 -7.84 25.98
N GLN A 222 -9.62 -6.61 26.46
CA GLN A 222 -8.42 -6.13 27.17
C GLN A 222 -8.47 -6.45 28.66
N ILE A 223 -9.63 -6.86 29.20
CA ILE A 223 -9.74 -7.34 30.58
C ILE A 223 -9.40 -8.82 30.56
N VAL A 224 -8.11 -9.12 30.60
CA VAL A 224 -7.61 -10.44 31.00
C VAL A 224 -7.38 -10.32 32.51
N GLU A 225 -8.23 -10.96 33.30
CA GLU A 225 -7.86 -11.28 34.69
C GLU A 225 -6.58 -12.13 34.63
N GLU A 226 -5.61 -11.83 35.49
CA GLU A 226 -4.38 -12.62 35.63
C GLU A 226 -4.75 -14.04 36.06
N GLU A 227 -5.02 -14.93 35.10
CA GLU A 227 -4.94 -16.36 35.30
C GLU A 227 -3.72 -16.86 34.55
N ASP A 228 -2.69 -17.19 35.33
CA ASP A 228 -1.60 -18.06 34.95
C ASP A 228 -2.19 -19.35 34.34
N ASP A 229 -2.05 -19.56 33.04
CA ASP A 229 -2.01 -20.92 32.53
C ASP A 229 -1.10 -21.08 31.31
N ASP A 230 -0.23 -22.08 31.47
CA ASP A 230 0.87 -22.48 30.63
C ASP A 230 0.30 -23.45 29.58
N SER A 231 0.22 -23.03 28.31
CA SER A 231 -0.08 -23.99 27.24
C SER A 231 0.49 -23.53 25.90
N SER A 232 1.54 -24.24 25.51
CA SER A 232 2.12 -24.20 24.18
C SER A 232 1.15 -24.86 23.20
N ASP A 233 0.79 -24.18 22.11
CA ASP A 233 0.39 -24.88 20.89
C ASP A 233 0.70 -24.04 19.64
N HIS A 234 1.64 -24.56 18.85
CA HIS A 234 2.21 -23.94 17.68
C HIS A 234 1.31 -24.24 16.46
N LEU A 235 0.38 -23.33 16.14
CA LEU A 235 -0.48 -23.46 14.96
C LEU A 235 -0.02 -22.54 13.83
N ASN A 236 0.89 -23.06 13.01
CA ASN A 236 1.29 -22.47 11.73
C ASN A 236 0.12 -22.53 10.74
N SER A 237 -0.62 -21.42 10.57
CA SER A 237 -1.54 -21.25 9.45
C SER A 237 -0.85 -20.53 8.29
N TYR A 238 -0.59 -21.30 7.23
CA TYR A 238 -0.14 -20.95 5.89
C TYR A 238 -0.29 -19.46 5.50
N THR A 239 0.86 -18.80 5.39
CA THR A 239 1.06 -17.37 5.19
C THR A 239 1.00 -16.98 3.71
N GLY A 240 0.13 -16.03 3.38
CA GLY A 240 0.20 -15.26 2.13
C GLY A 240 1.32 -14.23 2.25
N ASP A 241 2.55 -14.71 2.08
CA ASP A 241 3.78 -13.98 2.33
C ASP A 241 3.93 -12.77 1.40
N SER A 242 4.22 -11.61 1.99
CA SER A 242 4.71 -10.46 1.25
C SER A 242 6.12 -10.79 0.81
N ILE A 243 6.34 -10.93 -0.51
CA ILE A 243 7.64 -11.30 -1.06
C ILE A 243 8.70 -10.30 -0.59
N ASP A 244 9.54 -10.74 0.36
CA ASP A 244 10.77 -10.08 0.74
C ASP A 244 11.75 -10.17 -0.43
N LEU A 245 12.40 -9.04 -0.76
CA LEU A 245 13.28 -8.91 -1.91
C LEU A 245 14.76 -9.08 -1.55
N ASN A 246 15.09 -9.49 -0.32
CA ASN A 246 16.46 -9.60 0.15
C ASN A 246 17.01 -11.01 0.37
N ASP A 247 16.26 -12.08 0.06
CA ASP A 247 16.74 -13.45 0.29
C ASP A 247 16.85 -14.26 -1.01
N THR A 248 18.01 -14.13 -1.66
CA THR A 248 18.51 -15.14 -2.60
C THR A 248 19.83 -15.66 -2.05
N SER A 249 19.74 -16.56 -1.09
CA SER A 249 20.83 -17.42 -0.64
C SER A 249 20.26 -18.82 -0.39
N GLY A 250 20.57 -19.74 -1.30
CA GLY A 250 20.16 -21.14 -1.20
C GLY A 250 21.08 -22.00 -0.33
N GLY A 251 20.62 -23.22 -0.04
CA GLY A 251 21.41 -24.36 0.44
C GLY A 251 20.52 -25.61 0.34
N ASP A 252 20.97 -26.81 -0.02
CA ASP A 252 22.32 -27.37 -0.12
C ASP A 252 22.23 -28.63 -1.03
N SER A 253 23.20 -29.05 -1.86
CA SER A 253 24.30 -29.90 -1.39
C SER A 253 25.40 -30.12 -2.45
N LYS A 254 26.64 -30.05 -1.92
CA LYS A 254 27.92 -30.69 -2.32
C LYS A 254 28.95 -29.86 -3.10
N GLU A 255 29.79 -29.20 -2.28
CA GLU A 255 31.26 -29.15 -2.30
C GLU A 255 31.99 -29.39 -3.63
N GLU A 256 32.66 -28.34 -4.12
CA GLU A 256 34.09 -28.38 -4.47
C GLU A 256 34.69 -26.97 -4.27
N GLU A 257 35.78 -26.88 -3.50
CA GLU A 257 36.56 -25.67 -3.21
C GLU A 257 37.10 -25.00 -4.48
N ILE A 258 36.92 -23.68 -4.66
CA ILE A 258 37.97 -22.83 -5.24
C ILE A 258 38.01 -21.47 -4.50
N ARG A 259 39.25 -21.07 -4.20
CA ARG A 259 39.72 -20.02 -3.30
C ARG A 259 39.40 -18.59 -3.76
N GLY A 260 39.51 -17.68 -2.80
CA GLY A 260 39.09 -16.29 -2.85
C GLY A 260 39.79 -15.39 -3.86
N PHE A 261 39.10 -14.29 -4.14
CA PHE A 261 39.70 -13.04 -4.58
C PHE A 261 38.92 -11.92 -3.87
N ASP A 262 39.48 -11.46 -2.75
CA ASP A 262 39.26 -10.08 -2.31
C ASP A 262 40.01 -9.20 -3.32
N ASP A 263 39.35 -8.16 -3.81
CA ASP A 263 40.00 -6.91 -4.20
C ASP A 263 38.97 -5.79 -4.00
N ASP A 264 39.12 -5.12 -2.87
CA ASP A 264 38.68 -3.75 -2.66
C ASP A 264 39.38 -2.79 -3.66
N ASP A 265 38.73 -1.64 -3.87
CA ASP A 265 39.18 -0.42 -4.54
C ASP A 265 39.02 -0.27 -6.06
N MET A 266 38.09 0.64 -6.42
CA MET A 266 38.14 1.71 -7.44
C MET A 266 36.67 2.04 -7.85
N ASP A 267 36.19 3.25 -8.03
CA ASP A 267 36.64 4.63 -7.86
C ASP A 267 35.36 5.48 -8.11
N LYS A 268 35.29 6.67 -7.52
CA LYS A 268 34.18 7.61 -7.68
C LYS A 268 34.18 8.22 -9.08
N GLY A 269 33.35 7.72 -9.98
CA GLY A 269 33.14 8.27 -11.31
C GLY A 269 31.68 8.54 -11.65
N SER A 270 31.30 9.81 -11.70
CA SER A 270 30.03 10.34 -12.20
C SER A 270 29.60 9.73 -13.55
N MET A 271 28.43 9.09 -13.62
CA MET A 271 27.67 8.93 -14.87
C MET A 271 26.15 9.00 -14.66
N ASN A 272 25.63 10.17 -14.98
CA ASN A 272 24.35 10.49 -15.61
C ASN A 272 23.39 9.29 -15.87
N ARG A 273 22.36 9.11 -15.02
CA ARG A 273 21.27 8.15 -15.28
C ARG A 273 20.11 8.83 -16.01
N ASN A 274 20.09 8.67 -17.33
CA ASN A 274 18.86 8.70 -18.11
C ASN A 274 17.95 7.56 -17.64
N MET A 275 16.87 7.88 -16.91
CA MET A 275 15.79 6.94 -16.66
C MET A 275 15.00 6.74 -17.96
N HIS A 276 15.08 5.55 -18.53
CA HIS A 276 14.25 5.16 -19.67
C HIS A 276 12.97 4.48 -19.15
N GLU A 277 11.86 5.14 -19.46
CA GLU A 277 10.48 4.71 -19.27
C GLU A 277 10.21 3.49 -20.15
N VAL A 278 9.68 2.40 -19.56
CA VAL A 278 9.23 1.24 -20.33
C VAL A 278 7.86 1.59 -20.92
N SER A 279 7.86 1.92 -22.21
CA SER A 279 6.68 2.27 -23.01
C SER A 279 5.79 1.05 -23.23
N TYR A 280 4.51 1.16 -22.85
CA TYR A 280 3.46 0.32 -23.41
C TYR A 280 2.98 0.94 -24.73
N ILE A 281 3.02 0.13 -25.79
CA ILE A 281 2.14 0.04 -26.98
C ILE A 281 1.61 1.37 -27.57
N ASP A 282 1.94 1.57 -28.85
CA ASP A 282 1.59 2.69 -29.74
C ASP A 282 0.25 3.39 -29.46
N ARG A 283 0.36 4.68 -29.11
CA ARG A 283 -0.76 5.62 -29.03
C ARG A 283 -0.80 6.44 -30.33
N PRO A 284 -1.89 6.43 -31.11
CA PRO A 284 -2.02 7.35 -32.24
C PRO A 284 -2.12 8.79 -31.70
N GLN A 285 -1.22 9.64 -32.18
CA GLN A 285 -1.20 11.08 -31.93
C GLN A 285 -2.32 11.78 -32.71
N SER A 286 -3.52 11.87 -32.14
CA SER A 286 -4.51 12.86 -32.58
C SER A 286 -5.60 13.06 -31.53
N ALA A 287 -5.33 13.92 -30.54
CA ALA A 287 -6.32 14.76 -29.83
C ALA A 287 -5.62 15.46 -28.65
N LEU A 288 -4.67 16.35 -28.96
CA LEU A 288 -4.27 17.41 -28.04
C LEU A 288 -4.81 18.72 -28.63
N GLN A 289 -5.97 19.15 -28.13
CA GLN A 289 -6.42 20.54 -28.07
C GLN A 289 -7.82 20.57 -27.46
N GLN A 290 -7.90 20.81 -26.15
CA GLN A 290 -8.78 21.81 -25.53
C GLN A 290 -8.60 21.70 -24.02
N ASP A 291 -7.69 22.53 -23.52
CA ASP A 291 -7.77 23.05 -22.16
C ASP A 291 -9.03 23.90 -22.08
N ASP A 292 -9.99 23.51 -21.25
CA ASP A 292 -10.92 24.42 -20.59
C ASP A 292 -11.48 23.73 -19.34
N ILE A 293 -11.13 24.32 -18.18
CA ILE A 293 -11.93 24.47 -16.96
C ILE A 293 -13.02 23.40 -16.77
N MET A 294 -12.72 22.35 -15.99
CA MET A 294 -13.76 21.51 -15.38
C MET A 294 -13.56 21.48 -13.87
N ASP A 295 -14.57 22.09 -13.27
CA ASP A 295 -14.89 22.28 -11.86
C ASP A 295 -14.99 20.97 -11.08
N ASP A 296 -15.06 21.11 -9.77
CA ASP A 296 -15.24 20.11 -8.72
C ASP A 296 -16.46 19.17 -8.86
N GLY A 297 -16.45 18.29 -9.86
CA GLY A 297 -17.49 17.26 -9.99
C GLY A 297 -17.28 16.06 -9.07
N GLU A 298 -17.94 16.03 -7.90
CA GLU A 298 -18.37 14.76 -7.32
C GLU A 298 -19.22 14.03 -8.36
N LEU A 299 -18.69 12.95 -8.94
CA LEU A 299 -19.41 12.16 -9.94
C LEU A 299 -20.45 11.29 -9.22
N GLU A 300 -21.65 11.83 -9.05
CA GLU A 300 -22.85 11.07 -8.69
C GLU A 300 -23.32 10.28 -9.92
N GLU A 301 -22.91 9.03 -10.06
CA GLU A 301 -23.60 8.13 -10.97
C GLU A 301 -23.63 6.69 -10.46
N PHE A 302 -24.80 6.08 -10.64
CA PHE A 302 -25.20 4.76 -10.16
C PHE A 302 -24.25 3.67 -10.65
N TYR A 303 -23.70 2.90 -9.72
CA TYR A 303 -22.87 1.74 -10.02
C TYR A 303 -23.78 0.61 -10.48
N SER A 304 -23.82 0.35 -11.79
CA SER A 304 -24.36 -0.89 -12.30
C SER A 304 -23.42 -2.04 -11.92
N LYS A 305 -23.96 -3.01 -11.17
CA LYS A 305 -23.30 -4.24 -10.72
C LYS A 305 -22.82 -5.03 -11.94
N SER A 306 -21.53 -5.38 -12.01
CA SER A 306 -21.13 -6.58 -12.77
C SER A 306 -19.78 -7.17 -12.33
N ALA A 307 -19.88 -8.46 -12.00
CA ALA A 307 -18.98 -9.61 -12.19
C ALA A 307 -17.46 -9.43 -12.10
N PHE A 308 -16.88 -9.97 -11.02
CA PHE A 308 -15.59 -10.67 -11.11
C PHE A 308 -15.85 -12.16 -11.36
N ALA A 309 -14.90 -12.80 -12.04
CA ALA A 309 -15.00 -14.17 -12.54
C ALA A 309 -15.39 -15.20 -11.46
N GLY A 310 -16.44 -15.97 -11.76
CA GLY A 310 -16.99 -17.04 -10.91
C GLY A 310 -18.52 -16.98 -10.93
N GLY A 311 -19.13 -17.75 -11.82
CA GLY A 311 -20.50 -17.55 -12.30
C GLY A 311 -21.64 -17.62 -11.27
N LEU A 312 -22.65 -16.78 -11.50
CA LEU A 312 -24.10 -17.05 -11.51
C LEU A 312 -24.81 -15.76 -12.01
N THR A 313 -25.82 -15.90 -12.88
CA THR A 313 -26.56 -14.78 -13.50
C THR A 313 -27.68 -14.24 -12.60
N SER A 314 -28.06 -13.00 -12.86
CA SER A 314 -28.73 -12.04 -11.96
C SER A 314 -30.25 -12.10 -11.86
N ASP A 315 -30.89 -13.24 -12.14
CA ASP A 315 -32.36 -13.26 -12.29
C ASP A 315 -33.14 -13.74 -11.05
N GLU A 316 -32.52 -13.90 -9.88
CA GLU A 316 -33.19 -14.43 -8.67
C GLU A 316 -33.17 -13.52 -7.41
N TRP A 317 -32.83 -12.23 -7.52
CA TRP A 317 -32.76 -11.35 -6.33
C TRP A 317 -33.70 -10.15 -6.30
N ASN A 318 -34.65 -10.03 -7.24
CA ASN A 318 -35.59 -8.90 -7.26
C ASN A 318 -36.87 -9.08 -6.43
N ASP A 319 -37.01 -10.17 -5.69
CA ASP A 319 -38.10 -10.33 -4.72
C ASP A 319 -37.53 -10.25 -3.31
N LEU A 320 -37.44 -9.03 -2.78
CA LEU A 320 -37.68 -8.65 -1.37
C LEU A 320 -37.25 -7.19 -1.18
N GLN A 321 -38.26 -6.31 -1.23
CA GLN A 321 -38.22 -4.89 -0.86
C GLN A 321 -37.90 -4.69 0.63
#